data_AF-A0AAU9SE44-F1
#
_entry.id   AF-A0AAU9SE44-F1
#
_cell.length_a   1.000
_cell.length_b   1.000
_cell.length_c   1.000
_cell.angle_alpha   90.00
_cell.angle_beta   90.00
_cell.angle_gamma   90.00
#
_symmetry.space_group_name_H-M   'P 1'
#
loop_
_entity.id
_entity.type
_entity.pdbx_description
1 polymer ?
#
loop_
_entity_poly.entity_id
_entity_poly.type
_entity_poly.pdbx_seq_one_letter_code
_entity_poly.pdbx_strand_id
1 'polypeptide(L)'
;MSGCKARGIKLWAAISSAGLISAYASKNPPQNQEEKYAVVTLSDCRSILEPPLTPNDFGFYHSGILHTHDITGGEKLWDLAKRCYDSFTSAKNSNKHFTDMSDLNFLMCKAIENPNLTPSSSLRTALISIFEDPVTDEYTEPALVSVGVRDYIGCASIHGVGPSIAVFDSLRDGKLDCAFVYPSPLHSREQMDGLVQHMKAILLEGSASSF
;
A
#
# COMPACT_ATOMS: atom_id res chain seq x y z
N MET A 1 -10.10 -1.23 -12.21
CA MET A 1 -11.24 -1.80 -11.43
C MET A 1 -11.79 -3.11 -12.01
N SER A 2 -12.20 -3.17 -13.28
CA SER A 2 -12.80 -4.38 -13.86
C SER A 2 -11.94 -5.64 -13.74
N GLY A 3 -10.63 -5.53 -13.98
CA GLY A 3 -9.69 -6.66 -13.85
C GLY A 3 -9.60 -7.24 -12.43
N CYS A 4 -9.70 -6.39 -11.40
CA CYS A 4 -9.74 -6.81 -9.99
C CYS A 4 -11.06 -7.51 -9.67
N LYS A 5 -12.19 -6.92 -10.09
CA LYS A 5 -13.54 -7.48 -9.90
C LYS A 5 -13.69 -8.85 -10.53
N ALA A 6 -13.20 -9.04 -11.76
CA ALA A 6 -13.23 -10.32 -12.46
C ALA A 6 -12.49 -11.45 -11.73
N ARG A 7 -11.55 -11.08 -10.85
CA ARG A 7 -10.71 -12.02 -10.09
C ARG A 7 -11.09 -12.12 -8.61
N GLY A 8 -12.13 -11.38 -8.18
CA GLY A 8 -12.58 -11.35 -6.79
C GLY A 8 -11.54 -10.77 -5.83
N ILE A 9 -10.71 -9.82 -6.30
CA ILE A 9 -9.69 -9.15 -5.47
C ILE A 9 -9.95 -7.65 -5.38
N LYS A 10 -9.42 -7.01 -4.34
CA LYS A 10 -9.46 -5.55 -4.17
C LYS A 10 -8.31 -4.86 -4.91
N LEU A 11 -8.46 -3.55 -5.16
CA LEU A 11 -7.51 -2.74 -5.94
C LEU A 11 -6.10 -2.70 -5.33
N TRP A 12 -6.02 -2.56 -4.01
CA TRP A 12 -4.75 -2.50 -3.28
C TRP A 12 -3.84 -3.70 -3.58
N ALA A 13 -4.41 -4.88 -3.83
CA ALA A 13 -3.65 -6.09 -4.10
C ALA A 13 -2.91 -6.00 -5.44
N ALA A 14 -3.55 -5.41 -6.46
CA ALA A 14 -2.91 -5.15 -7.75
C ALA A 14 -1.82 -4.09 -7.63
N ILE A 15 -2.09 -2.98 -6.94
CA ILE A 15 -1.11 -1.90 -6.73
C ILE A 15 0.11 -2.40 -5.97
N SER A 16 -0.11 -3.12 -4.87
CA SER A 16 0.98 -3.70 -4.06
C SER A 16 1.82 -4.67 -4.87
N SER A 17 1.18 -5.55 -5.64
CA SER A 17 1.87 -6.53 -6.48
C SER A 17 2.73 -5.87 -7.55
N ALA A 18 2.20 -4.85 -8.23
CA ALA A 18 3.00 -4.05 -9.16
C ALA A 18 4.21 -3.42 -8.44
N GLY A 19 4.02 -2.90 -7.24
CA GLY A 19 5.09 -2.35 -6.41
C GLY A 19 6.16 -3.36 -6.01
N LEU A 20 5.77 -4.59 -5.63
CA LEU A 20 6.70 -5.68 -5.31
C LEU A 20 7.53 -6.07 -6.54
N ILE A 21 6.88 -6.24 -7.69
CA ILE A 21 7.54 -6.59 -8.95
C ILE A 21 8.53 -5.48 -9.36
N SER A 22 8.10 -4.22 -9.29
CA SER A 22 8.95 -3.07 -9.63
C SER A 22 10.13 -2.92 -8.69
N ALA A 23 9.93 -3.12 -7.38
CA ALA A 23 11.01 -3.07 -6.40
C ALA A 23 12.05 -4.17 -6.64
N TYR A 24 11.60 -5.41 -6.88
CA TYR A 24 12.50 -6.52 -7.23
C TYR A 24 13.29 -6.21 -8.50
N ALA A 25 12.62 -5.78 -9.56
CA ALA A 25 13.27 -5.45 -10.83
C ALA A 25 14.30 -4.32 -10.69
N SER A 26 14.02 -3.31 -9.84
CA SER A 26 14.93 -2.18 -9.64
C SER A 26 16.29 -2.56 -9.06
N LYS A 27 16.38 -3.70 -8.35
CA LYS A 27 17.62 -4.19 -7.74
C LYS A 27 18.51 -4.96 -8.72
N ASN A 28 17.98 -5.35 -9.89
CA ASN A 28 18.66 -6.23 -10.85
C ASN A 28 19.34 -7.45 -10.17
N PRO A 29 18.58 -8.24 -9.38
CA PRO A 29 19.17 -9.33 -8.64
C PRO A 29 19.74 -10.41 -9.59
N PRO A 30 20.79 -11.14 -9.16
CA PRO A 30 21.28 -12.33 -9.85
C PRO A 30 20.15 -13.31 -10.20
N GLN A 31 20.32 -14.03 -11.31
CA GLN A 31 19.34 -15.00 -11.78
C GLN A 31 19.10 -16.07 -10.71
N ASN A 32 17.82 -16.34 -10.40
CA ASN A 32 17.33 -17.25 -9.35
C ASN A 32 17.48 -16.78 -7.90
N GLN A 33 17.81 -15.51 -7.65
CA GLN A 33 17.78 -14.97 -6.28
C GLN A 33 16.36 -14.61 -5.87
N GLU A 34 15.86 -15.26 -4.83
CA GLU A 34 14.57 -14.92 -4.21
C GLU A 34 14.74 -13.76 -3.23
N GLU A 35 13.77 -12.84 -3.21
CA GLU A 35 13.70 -11.80 -2.20
C GLU A 35 12.33 -11.75 -1.52
N LYS A 36 12.37 -11.60 -0.20
CA LYS A 36 11.18 -11.46 0.64
C LYS A 36 10.82 -10.00 0.83
N TYR A 37 9.60 -9.63 0.45
CA TYR A 37 9.05 -8.30 0.66
C TYR A 37 7.86 -8.34 1.60
N ALA A 38 7.72 -7.28 2.41
CA ALA A 38 6.58 -7.11 3.29
C ALA A 38 5.68 -5.99 2.80
N VAL A 39 4.37 -6.17 2.99
CA VAL A 39 3.33 -5.17 2.75
C VAL A 39 2.46 -5.08 4.00
N VAL A 40 2.12 -3.86 4.39
CA VAL A 40 1.14 -3.57 5.45
C VAL A 40 -0.15 -3.09 4.81
N THR A 41 -1.22 -3.85 4.98
CA THR A 41 -2.55 -3.42 4.52
C THR A 41 -3.35 -2.88 5.71
N LEU A 42 -3.85 -1.66 5.59
CA LEU A 42 -4.60 -0.95 6.62
C LEU A 42 -6.10 -1.19 6.44
N SER A 43 -6.75 -1.83 7.42
CA SER A 43 -8.20 -2.13 7.40
C SER A 43 -8.93 -1.21 8.36
N ASP A 44 -10.04 -0.60 7.91
CA ASP A 44 -10.91 0.18 8.79
C ASP A 44 -11.58 -0.75 9.83
N CYS A 45 -11.42 -0.43 11.11
CA CYS A 45 -11.97 -1.20 12.23
C CYS A 45 -13.25 -0.59 12.81
N ARG A 46 -13.72 0.56 12.34
CA ARG A 46 -14.87 1.27 12.95
C ARG A 46 -16.09 0.37 13.20
N SER A 47 -16.41 -0.49 12.24
CA SER A 47 -17.57 -1.39 12.29
C SER A 47 -17.45 -2.52 13.33
N ILE A 48 -16.25 -2.80 13.83
CA ILE A 48 -15.97 -3.88 14.80
C ILE A 48 -15.55 -3.35 16.18
N LEU A 49 -15.60 -2.03 16.40
CA LEU A 49 -15.41 -1.42 17.71
C LEU A 49 -16.68 -1.56 18.56
N GLU A 50 -16.53 -1.41 19.89
CA GLU A 50 -17.63 -1.47 20.85
C GLU A 50 -17.68 -0.17 21.66
N PRO A 51 -18.63 0.75 21.41
CA PRO A 51 -19.66 0.68 20.36
C PRO A 51 -19.09 0.89 18.94
N PRO A 52 -19.77 0.40 17.88
CA PRO A 52 -19.35 0.65 16.51
C PRO A 52 -19.34 2.14 16.19
N LEU A 53 -18.33 2.56 15.42
CA LEU A 53 -18.17 3.94 14.95
C LEU A 53 -18.64 4.10 13.50
N THR A 54 -18.86 5.35 13.11
CA THR A 54 -19.26 5.77 11.78
C THR A 54 -18.12 6.52 11.06
N PRO A 55 -18.19 6.70 9.74
CA PRO A 55 -17.23 7.54 9.02
C PRO A 55 -17.17 9.00 9.50
N ASN A 56 -18.18 9.48 10.23
CA ASN A 56 -18.20 10.82 10.82
C ASN A 56 -17.43 10.91 12.14
N ASP A 57 -17.00 9.77 12.70
CA ASP A 57 -16.13 9.74 13.87
C ASP A 57 -14.67 9.97 13.43
N PHE A 58 -14.18 11.18 13.69
CA PHE A 58 -12.87 11.64 13.25
C PHE A 58 -11.75 10.97 14.04
N GLY A 59 -10.81 10.37 13.31
CA GLY A 59 -9.64 9.73 13.90
C GLY A 59 -9.07 8.62 13.01
N PHE A 60 -7.93 8.08 13.45
CA PHE A 60 -7.30 6.93 12.80
C PHE A 60 -7.75 5.64 13.49
N TYR A 61 -8.72 4.96 12.88
CA TYR A 61 -9.31 3.72 13.41
C TYR A 61 -8.96 2.50 12.54
N HIS A 62 -7.77 2.52 11.92
CA HIS A 62 -7.31 1.41 11.10
C HIS A 62 -6.38 0.49 11.90
N SER A 63 -6.55 -0.81 11.71
CA SER A 63 -5.54 -1.80 12.06
C SER A 63 -4.62 -2.06 10.88
N GLY A 64 -3.42 -2.59 11.14
CA GLY A 64 -2.50 -3.06 10.11
C GLY A 64 -2.38 -4.58 10.12
N ILE A 65 -2.44 -5.21 8.95
CA ILE A 65 -2.04 -6.60 8.76
C ILE A 65 -0.72 -6.61 7.99
N LEU A 66 0.31 -7.22 8.59
CA LEU A 66 1.61 -7.40 7.95
C LEU A 66 1.62 -8.75 7.22
N HIS A 67 1.88 -8.73 5.93
CA HIS A 67 2.03 -9.94 5.14
C HIS A 67 3.25 -9.90 4.24
N THR A 68 4.00 -11.01 4.22
CA THR A 68 5.25 -11.15 3.48
C THR A 68 5.08 -12.05 2.27
N HIS A 69 5.75 -11.70 1.18
CA HIS A 69 5.69 -12.41 -0.10
C HIS A 69 7.09 -12.59 -0.67
N ASP A 70 7.37 -13.81 -1.12
CA ASP A 70 8.61 -14.18 -1.79
C ASP A 70 8.49 -13.94 -3.30
N ILE A 71 9.47 -13.22 -3.86
CA ILE A 71 9.51 -12.74 -5.25
C ILE A 71 10.76 -13.27 -5.94
N THR A 72 10.58 -13.88 -7.11
CA THR A 72 11.64 -14.59 -7.87
C THR A 72 11.93 -13.98 -9.24
N GLY A 73 11.22 -12.90 -9.63
CA GLY A 73 11.42 -12.18 -10.90
C GLY A 73 10.59 -12.65 -12.08
N GLY A 74 9.87 -13.77 -11.97
CA GLY A 74 8.94 -14.27 -13.00
C GLY A 74 7.46 -14.00 -12.70
N GLU A 75 7.17 -13.17 -11.70
CA GLU A 75 5.81 -12.95 -11.20
C GLU A 75 4.92 -12.27 -12.25
N LYS A 76 3.72 -12.83 -12.45
CA LYS A 76 2.67 -12.16 -13.20
C LYS A 76 1.82 -11.34 -12.25
N LEU A 77 1.44 -10.13 -12.67
CA LEU A 77 0.67 -9.19 -11.84
C LEU A 77 -0.52 -9.86 -11.14
N TRP A 78 -1.36 -10.54 -11.92
CA TRP A 78 -2.62 -11.06 -11.40
C TRP A 78 -2.46 -12.28 -10.49
N ASP A 79 -1.45 -13.11 -10.74
CA ASP A 79 -1.14 -14.27 -9.90
C ASP A 79 -0.60 -13.80 -8.54
N LEU A 80 0.32 -12.83 -8.56
CA LEU A 80 0.83 -12.21 -7.34
C LEU A 80 -0.27 -11.45 -6.60
N ALA A 81 -1.13 -10.70 -7.30
CA ALA A 81 -2.23 -9.98 -6.67
C ALA A 81 -3.24 -10.91 -5.99
N LYS A 82 -3.54 -12.06 -6.60
CA LYS A 82 -4.38 -13.08 -5.96
C LYS A 82 -3.71 -13.65 -4.72
N ARG A 83 -2.42 -13.99 -4.79
CA ARG A 83 -1.62 -14.46 -3.65
C ARG A 83 -1.58 -13.44 -2.50
N CYS A 84 -1.36 -12.16 -2.81
CA CYS A 84 -1.40 -11.08 -1.82
C CYS A 84 -2.78 -10.96 -1.16
N TYR A 85 -3.84 -10.96 -1.96
CA TYR A 85 -5.21 -10.86 -1.46
C TYR A 85 -5.59 -12.04 -0.57
N ASP A 86 -5.31 -13.27 -0.99
CA ASP A 86 -5.65 -14.47 -0.24
C ASP A 86 -4.91 -14.54 1.10
N SER A 87 -3.63 -14.17 1.11
CA SER A 87 -2.83 -14.07 2.34
C SER A 87 -3.43 -13.06 3.33
N PHE A 88 -3.79 -11.87 2.84
CA PHE A 88 -4.46 -10.85 3.65
C PHE A 88 -5.82 -11.31 4.17
N THR A 89 -6.69 -11.84 3.32
CA THR A 89 -8.04 -12.26 3.72
C THR A 89 -7.98 -13.40 4.74
N SER A 90 -7.07 -14.36 4.56
CA SER A 90 -6.84 -15.43 5.54
C SER A 90 -6.44 -14.86 6.91
N ALA A 91 -5.47 -13.93 6.92
CA ALA A 91 -5.03 -13.24 8.14
C ALA A 91 -6.14 -12.42 8.80
N LYS A 92 -6.93 -11.68 8.01
CA LYS A 92 -8.05 -10.89 8.51
C LYS A 92 -9.10 -11.78 9.16
N ASN A 93 -9.46 -12.89 8.53
CA ASN A 93 -10.44 -13.87 9.02
C ASN A 93 -9.97 -14.59 10.29
N SER A 94 -8.66 -14.70 10.52
CA SER A 94 -8.09 -15.22 11.75
C SER A 94 -7.87 -14.15 12.83
N ASN A 95 -8.48 -12.97 12.70
CA ASN A 95 -8.35 -11.84 13.64
C ASN A 95 -6.92 -11.32 13.81
N LYS A 96 -6.03 -11.59 12.84
CA LYS A 96 -4.61 -11.23 12.91
C LYS A 96 -4.38 -9.71 12.95
N HIS A 97 -5.35 -8.92 12.48
CA HIS A 97 -5.31 -7.46 12.56
C HIS A 97 -5.23 -6.91 13.99
N PHE A 98 -5.70 -7.65 15.00
CA PHE A 98 -5.54 -7.25 16.40
C PHE A 98 -4.15 -7.59 16.98
N THR A 99 -3.55 -8.69 16.53
CA THR A 99 -2.22 -9.12 16.99
C THR A 99 -1.10 -8.39 16.25
N ASP A 100 -1.20 -8.29 14.92
CA ASP A 100 -0.18 -7.65 14.08
C ASP A 100 -0.06 -6.16 14.39
N MET A 101 -1.15 -5.49 14.77
CA MET A 101 -1.09 -4.09 15.15
C MET A 101 -0.20 -3.87 16.38
N SER A 102 -0.18 -4.83 17.31
CA SER A 102 0.71 -4.76 18.48
C SER A 102 2.17 -4.95 18.07
N ASP A 103 2.47 -5.89 17.17
CA ASP A 103 3.81 -6.09 16.62
C ASP A 103 4.26 -4.88 15.80
N LEU A 104 3.40 -4.31 14.96
CA LEU A 104 3.66 -3.10 14.19
C LEU A 104 3.94 -1.92 15.10
N ASN A 105 3.12 -1.69 16.13
CA ASN A 105 3.33 -0.63 17.11
C ASN A 105 4.64 -0.82 17.87
N PHE A 106 4.95 -2.06 18.28
CA PHE A 106 6.21 -2.38 18.94
C PHE A 106 7.41 -2.10 18.03
N LEU A 107 7.40 -2.58 16.78
CA LEU A 107 8.44 -2.34 15.79
C LEU A 107 8.62 -0.85 15.51
N MET A 108 7.52 -0.10 15.40
CA MET A 108 7.56 1.35 15.25
C MET A 108 8.22 2.01 16.47
N CYS A 109 7.79 1.70 17.69
CA CYS A 109 8.41 2.21 18.90
C CYS A 109 9.92 1.89 18.96
N LYS A 110 10.34 0.68 18.60
CA LYS A 110 11.77 0.32 18.57
C LYS A 110 12.57 1.09 17.54
N ALA A 111 12.00 1.34 16.37
CA ALA A 111 12.64 2.19 15.37
C ALA A 111 12.73 3.66 15.85
N ILE A 112 11.71 4.16 16.56
CA ILE A 112 11.70 5.52 17.13
C ILE A 112 12.74 5.66 18.25
N GLU A 113 12.82 4.67 19.14
CA GLU A 113 13.77 4.63 20.26
C GLU A 113 15.22 4.47 19.77
N ASN A 114 15.43 3.83 18.61
CA ASN A 114 16.75 3.48 18.11
C ASN A 114 16.93 3.91 16.64
N PRO A 115 16.84 5.21 16.33
CA PRO A 115 16.93 5.68 14.95
C PRO A 115 18.29 5.35 14.32
N ASN A 116 19.36 5.21 15.11
CA ASN A 116 20.71 4.91 14.61
C ASN A 116 21.05 3.40 14.57
N LEU A 117 20.07 2.51 14.77
CA LEU A 117 20.33 1.06 14.83
C LEU A 117 20.82 0.48 13.49
N THR A 118 20.64 1.23 12.40
CA THR A 118 21.19 0.92 11.08
C THR A 118 22.07 2.09 10.62
N PRO A 119 23.11 1.84 9.80
CA PRO A 119 24.02 2.89 9.32
C PRO A 119 23.34 4.07 8.60
N SER A 120 22.08 3.93 8.20
CA SER A 120 21.29 4.95 7.49
C SER A 120 19.96 5.27 8.15
N SER A 121 19.75 4.87 9.41
CA SER A 121 18.45 5.03 10.10
C SER A 121 17.26 4.49 9.29
N SER A 122 17.49 3.38 8.60
CA SER A 122 16.64 2.76 7.60
C SER A 122 15.80 1.60 8.14
N LEU A 123 15.53 1.55 9.45
CA LEU A 123 14.57 0.57 9.98
C LEU A 123 13.19 0.87 9.36
N ARG A 124 12.72 -0.05 8.52
CA ARG A 124 11.42 0.01 7.86
C ARG A 124 10.59 -1.21 8.24
N THR A 125 9.31 -0.98 8.50
CA THR A 125 8.38 -2.04 8.90
C THR A 125 7.92 -2.89 7.73
N ALA A 126 7.90 -2.31 6.52
CA ALA A 126 7.53 -2.96 5.27
C ALA A 126 8.08 -2.21 4.05
N LEU A 127 7.98 -2.81 2.87
CA LEU A 127 8.23 -2.08 1.62
C LEU A 127 7.07 -1.11 1.33
N ILE A 128 5.83 -1.61 1.35
CA ILE A 128 4.63 -0.84 1.02
C ILE A 128 3.65 -0.83 2.20
N SER A 129 3.02 0.30 2.48
CA SER A 129 1.73 0.34 3.17
C SER A 129 0.64 0.87 2.25
N ILE A 130 -0.56 0.30 2.33
CA ILE A 130 -1.71 0.72 1.53
C ILE A 130 -3.02 0.47 2.30
N PHE A 131 -4.08 1.21 2.00
CA PHE A 131 -5.40 0.98 2.59
C PHE A 131 -6.11 -0.18 1.87
N GLU A 132 -6.90 -0.94 2.62
CA GLU A 132 -7.71 -2.02 2.06
C GLU A 132 -8.77 -1.49 1.09
N ASP A 133 -9.36 -0.34 1.42
CA ASP A 133 -10.40 0.29 0.61
C ASP A 133 -9.93 1.69 0.19
N PRO A 134 -9.94 2.01 -1.13
CA PRO A 134 -9.55 3.33 -1.60
C PRO A 134 -10.57 4.37 -1.16
N VAL A 135 -10.10 5.61 -1.00
CA VAL A 135 -11.01 6.74 -0.84
C VAL A 135 -11.74 6.95 -2.17
N THR A 136 -13.07 6.89 -2.16
CA THR A 136 -13.88 7.24 -3.34
C THR A 136 -14.39 8.65 -3.16
N ASP A 137 -14.03 9.55 -4.08
CA ASP A 137 -14.55 10.91 -4.06
C ASP A 137 -16.01 10.89 -4.54
N GLU A 138 -16.91 11.28 -3.64
CA GLU A 138 -18.34 11.39 -3.93
C GLU A 138 -18.67 12.71 -4.63
N TYR A 139 -17.76 13.68 -4.62
CA TYR A 139 -17.94 14.97 -5.24
C TYR A 139 -17.39 14.96 -6.67
N THR A 140 -18.21 15.42 -7.60
CA THR A 140 -17.78 15.64 -8.98
C THR A 140 -16.85 16.85 -9.06
N GLU A 141 -15.97 16.90 -10.06
CA GLU A 141 -15.10 18.05 -10.30
C GLU A 141 -15.85 19.40 -10.27
N PRO A 142 -17.04 19.57 -10.92
CA PRO A 142 -17.80 20.81 -10.82
C PRO A 142 -18.23 21.20 -9.40
N ALA A 143 -18.56 20.21 -8.56
CA ALA A 143 -18.96 20.47 -7.17
C ALA A 143 -17.78 21.00 -6.34
N LEU A 144 -16.59 20.41 -6.49
CA LEU A 144 -15.36 20.88 -5.83
C LEU A 144 -14.95 22.27 -6.31
N VAL A 145 -14.99 22.51 -7.63
CA VAL A 145 -14.65 23.82 -8.21
C VAL A 145 -15.59 24.92 -7.72
N SER A 146 -16.87 24.61 -7.50
CA SER A 146 -17.86 25.58 -6.99
C SER A 146 -17.51 26.12 -5.59
N VAL A 147 -16.78 25.34 -4.80
CA VAL A 147 -16.27 25.75 -3.47
C VAL A 147 -14.79 26.16 -3.49
N GLY A 148 -14.21 26.33 -4.69
CA GLY A 148 -12.84 26.80 -4.90
C GLY A 148 -11.75 25.72 -4.79
N VAL A 149 -12.13 24.45 -4.61
CA VAL A 149 -11.17 23.33 -4.59
C VAL A 149 -10.88 22.88 -6.02
N ARG A 150 -9.61 23.01 -6.44
CA ARG A 150 -9.16 22.62 -7.80
C ARG A 150 -8.44 21.30 -7.84
N ASP A 151 -7.69 20.99 -6.78
CA ASP A 151 -6.97 19.74 -6.61
C ASP A 151 -6.65 19.56 -5.13
N TYR A 152 -6.50 18.31 -4.70
CA TYR A 152 -6.12 17.94 -3.34
C TYR A 152 -5.50 16.55 -3.33
N ILE A 153 -4.62 16.27 -2.36
CA ILE A 153 -4.03 14.95 -2.17
C ILE A 153 -4.22 14.56 -0.70
N GLY A 154 -4.84 13.41 -0.46
CA GLY A 154 -4.90 12.80 0.86
C GLY A 154 -3.62 12.02 1.13
N CYS A 155 -2.90 12.34 2.20
CA CYS A 155 -1.79 11.52 2.68
C CYS A 155 -1.59 11.67 4.18
N ALA A 156 -0.98 10.65 4.78
CA ALA A 156 -0.45 10.70 6.13
C ALA A 156 1.05 10.43 6.09
N SER A 157 1.81 11.08 6.96
CA SER A 157 3.24 10.86 7.10
C SER A 157 3.60 10.67 8.56
N ILE A 158 4.38 9.63 8.83
CA ILE A 158 5.07 9.42 10.10
C ILE A 158 6.56 9.61 9.82
N HIS A 159 7.15 10.67 10.36
CA HIS A 159 8.56 10.99 10.10
C HIS A 159 9.48 9.95 10.74
N GLY A 160 10.35 9.35 9.92
CA GLY A 160 11.51 8.57 10.38
C GLY A 160 11.26 7.08 10.66
N VAL A 161 10.00 6.64 10.76
CA VAL A 161 9.63 5.26 11.08
C VAL A 161 8.38 4.87 10.30
N GLY A 162 8.39 3.68 9.66
CA GLY A 162 7.26 3.21 8.87
C GLY A 162 7.69 2.38 7.65
N PRO A 163 6.82 2.22 6.65
CA PRO A 163 7.17 1.55 5.40
C PRO A 163 8.15 2.37 4.56
N SER A 164 8.82 1.75 3.59
CA SER A 164 9.60 2.47 2.57
C SER A 164 8.71 3.35 1.69
N ILE A 165 7.49 2.90 1.42
CA ILE A 165 6.54 3.57 0.52
C ILE A 165 5.15 3.48 1.15
N ALA A 166 4.53 4.60 1.45
CA ALA A 166 3.10 4.66 1.77
C ALA A 166 2.32 5.07 0.52
N VAL A 167 1.34 4.25 0.15
CA VAL A 167 0.46 4.46 -1.00
C VAL A 167 -0.90 4.92 -0.51
N PHE A 168 -1.34 6.06 -1.02
CA PHE A 168 -2.68 6.60 -0.78
C PHE A 168 -3.41 6.66 -2.11
N ASP A 169 -4.32 5.72 -2.32
CA ASP A 169 -5.14 5.62 -3.52
C ASP A 169 -6.52 6.26 -3.33
N SER A 170 -6.93 7.02 -4.34
CA SER A 170 -8.25 7.61 -4.44
C SER A 170 -8.86 7.37 -5.81
N LEU A 171 -10.18 7.18 -5.83
CA LEU A 171 -10.98 7.06 -7.05
C LEU A 171 -11.75 8.35 -7.26
N ARG A 172 -11.45 9.06 -8.36
CA ARG A 172 -12.07 10.35 -8.72
C ARG A 172 -12.51 10.33 -10.18
N ASP A 173 -13.79 10.57 -10.43
CA ASP A 173 -14.38 10.52 -11.78
C ASP A 173 -14.02 9.24 -12.57
N GLY A 174 -14.01 8.09 -11.87
CA GLY A 174 -13.66 6.79 -12.44
C GLY A 174 -12.16 6.58 -12.73
N LYS A 175 -11.30 7.53 -12.35
CA LYS A 175 -9.84 7.45 -12.48
C LYS A 175 -9.20 7.11 -11.15
N LEU A 176 -8.08 6.39 -11.23
CA LEU A 176 -7.23 6.11 -10.08
C LEU A 176 -6.17 7.20 -9.96
N ASP A 177 -6.15 7.86 -8.81
CA ASP A 177 -5.09 8.77 -8.39
C ASP A 177 -4.37 8.17 -7.18
N CYS A 178 -3.03 8.13 -7.24
CA CYS A 178 -2.19 7.52 -6.20
C CYS A 178 -1.08 8.47 -5.78
N ALA A 179 -1.00 8.76 -4.49
CA ALA A 179 0.15 9.43 -3.90
C ALA A 179 1.11 8.40 -3.30
N PHE A 180 2.40 8.53 -3.64
CA PHE A 180 3.49 7.71 -3.12
C PHE A 180 4.35 8.56 -2.19
N VAL A 181 4.23 8.32 -0.89
CA VAL A 181 5.00 9.02 0.15
C VAL A 181 6.17 8.15 0.59
N TYR A 182 7.38 8.71 0.58
CA TYR A 182 8.60 7.97 0.91
C TYR A 182 9.59 8.87 1.67
N PRO A 183 10.48 8.30 2.49
CA PRO A 183 11.47 9.06 3.24
C PRO A 183 12.64 9.52 2.34
N SER A 184 12.82 10.83 2.23
CA SER A 184 14.05 11.45 1.74
C SER A 184 14.98 11.76 2.92
N PRO A 185 16.32 11.55 2.82
CA PRO A 185 17.09 11.21 1.62
C PRO A 185 17.27 9.70 1.37
N LEU A 186 16.56 8.82 2.10
CA LEU A 186 16.72 7.37 1.93
C LEU A 186 16.39 6.91 0.50
N HIS A 187 15.33 7.46 -0.08
CA HIS A 187 14.98 7.28 -1.48
C HIS A 187 15.09 8.60 -2.22
N SER A 188 15.76 8.60 -3.38
CA SER A 188 15.81 9.78 -4.25
C SER A 188 14.53 9.91 -5.06
N ARG A 189 14.26 11.11 -5.57
CA ARG A 189 13.10 11.36 -6.44
C ARG A 189 13.18 10.54 -7.72
N GLU A 190 14.37 10.43 -8.30
CA GLU A 190 14.63 9.71 -9.55
C GLU A 190 14.42 8.20 -9.37
N GLN A 191 14.90 7.64 -8.25
CA GLN A 191 14.66 6.24 -7.90
C GLN A 191 13.16 5.95 -7.78
N MET A 192 12.43 6.81 -7.06
CA MET A 192 11.01 6.62 -6.83
C MET A 192 10.16 6.85 -8.08
N ASP A 193 10.51 7.82 -8.92
CA ASP A 193 9.85 8.01 -10.20
C ASP A 193 10.04 6.78 -11.10
N GLY A 194 11.26 6.25 -11.22
CA GLY A 194 11.52 5.03 -11.98
C GLY A 194 10.71 3.83 -11.48
N LEU A 195 10.61 3.66 -10.16
CA LEU A 195 9.78 2.62 -9.55
C LEU A 195 8.30 2.81 -9.90
N VAL A 196 7.75 4.02 -9.75
CA VAL A 196 6.33 4.31 -10.02
C VAL A 196 5.99 4.20 -11.51
N GLN A 197 6.88 4.62 -12.42
CA GLN A 197 6.66 4.43 -13.86
C GLN A 197 6.62 2.95 -14.23
N HIS A 198 7.48 2.13 -13.63
CA HIS A 198 7.45 0.69 -13.86
C HIS A 198 6.17 0.05 -13.30
N MET A 199 5.73 0.45 -12.10
CA MET A 199 4.45 0.00 -11.54
C MET A 199 3.28 0.34 -12.47
N LYS A 200 3.27 1.56 -12.99
CA LYS A 200 2.25 2.04 -13.94
C LYS A 200 2.24 1.19 -15.21
N ALA A 201 3.41 0.86 -15.79
CA ALA A 201 3.50 -0.01 -16.95
C ALA A 201 2.89 -1.39 -16.68
N ILE A 202 3.25 -2.04 -15.57
CA ILE A 202 2.70 -3.34 -15.17
C ILE A 202 1.17 -3.29 -15.02
N LEU A 203 0.65 -2.26 -14.36
CA LEU A 203 -0.80 -2.09 -14.17
C LEU A 203 -1.54 -1.89 -15.50
N LEU A 204 -0.96 -1.11 -16.42
CA LEU A 204 -1.53 -0.89 -17.75
C LEU A 204 -1.51 -2.18 -18.59
N GLU A 205 -0.40 -2.90 -18.62
CA GLU A 205 -0.28 -4.19 -19.32
C GLU A 205 -1.27 -5.24 -18.77
N GLY A 206 -1.38 -5.32 -17.45
CA GLY A 206 -2.34 -6.20 -16.79
C GLY A 206 -3.79 -5.83 -17.11
N SER A 207 -4.09 -4.53 -17.25
CA SER A 207 -5.41 -4.05 -17.62
C SER A 207 -5.78 -4.37 -19.08
N ALA A 208 -4.81 -4.31 -19.99
CA ALA A 208 -4.99 -4.68 -21.40
C ALA A 208 -5.19 -6.20 -21.56
N SER A 209 -4.52 -7.01 -20.75
CA SER A 209 -4.60 -8.48 -20.76
C SER A 209 -5.86 -9.04 -20.06
N SER A 210 -6.79 -8.19 -19.64
CA SER A 210 -8.03 -8.57 -18.95
C SER A 210 -9.26 -8.61 -19.86
N PHE A 211 -9.06 -8.54 -21.18
CA PHE A 211 -10.08 -8.65 -22.23
C PHE A 211 -9.74 -9.77 -23.20
#